data_AF-A0A086D1Q8-F1
#
_entry.id   AF-A0A086D1Q8-F1
#
_cell.length_a   1.000
_cell.length_b   1.000
_cell.length_c   1.000
_cell.angle_alpha   90.00
_cell.angle_beta   90.00
_cell.angle_gamma   90.00
#
_symmetry.space_group_name_H-M   'P 1'
#
loop_
_entity.id
_entity.type
_entity.pdbx_description
1 polymer ?
#
loop_
_entity_poly.entity_id
_entity_poly.type
_entity_poly.pdbx_seq_one_letter_code
_entity_poly.pdbx_strand_id
1 'polypeptide(L)' 'MITVTLDLTCSICGHQQFHLPIKAEEGANVCCANCSAFKCKALDLERALTAMQRSPDNRQPAAA' A
#
# COMPACT_ATOMS: atom_id res chain seq x y z
N MET A 1 1.46 -7.88 -13.17
CA MET A 1 0.91 -7.03 -12.08
C MET A 1 0.14 -7.93 -11.15
N ILE A 2 0.20 -7.70 -9.84
CA ILE A 2 -0.63 -8.39 -8.85
C ILE A 2 -1.65 -7.42 -8.27
N THR A 3 -2.82 -7.91 -7.92
CA THR A 3 -3.79 -7.17 -7.13
C THR A 3 -3.54 -7.48 -5.67
N VAL A 4 -3.32 -6.44 -4.87
CA VAL A 4 -3.17 -6.56 -3.43
C VAL A 4 -4.17 -5.66 -2.72
N THR A 5 -4.64 -6.12 -1.58
CA THR A 5 -5.44 -5.31 -0.66
C THR A 5 -4.49 -4.66 0.32
N LEU A 6 -4.49 -3.33 0.34
CA LEU A 6 -3.69 -2.54 1.27
C LEU A 6 -4.63 -1.86 2.25
N ASP A 7 -4.13 -1.50 3.44
CA ASP A 7 -4.82 -0.60 4.37
C ASP A 7 -4.77 0.86 3.85
N LEU A 8 -5.13 1.04 2.59
CA LEU A 8 -5.22 2.32 1.92
C LEU A 8 -6.58 2.41 1.26
N THR A 9 -7.29 3.51 1.46
CA THR A 9 -8.60 3.70 0.82
C THR A 9 -8.46 4.58 -0.41
N CYS A 10 -9.01 4.16 -1.56
CA CYS A 10 -9.05 5.01 -2.74
C CYS A 10 -9.99 6.19 -2.48
N SER A 11 -9.50 7.43 -2.61
CA SER A 11 -10.30 8.63 -2.38
C SER A 11 -11.41 8.84 -3.41
N ILE A 12 -11.37 8.11 -4.54
CA ILE A 12 -12.33 8.23 -5.63
C ILE A 12 -13.50 7.26 -5.46
N CYS A 13 -13.22 6.00 -5.11
CA CYS A 13 -14.24 4.94 -5.05
C CYS A 13 -14.35 4.25 -3.69
N GLY A 14 -13.53 4.61 -2.70
CA GLY A 14 -13.56 4.02 -1.37
C GLY A 14 -12.99 2.59 -1.26
N HIS A 15 -12.46 2.03 -2.35
CA HIS A 15 -11.95 0.65 -2.36
C HIS A 15 -10.50 0.57 -1.88
N GLN A 16 -10.13 -0.59 -1.36
CA GLN A 16 -8.81 -0.89 -0.77
C GLN A 16 -7.93 -1.79 -1.64
N GLN A 17 -8.41 -2.14 -2.84
CA GLN A 17 -7.64 -2.95 -3.78
C GLN A 17 -6.86 -2.07 -4.74
N PHE A 18 -5.58 -2.39 -4.90
CA PHE A 18 -4.67 -1.70 -5.81
C PHE A 18 -3.91 -2.71 -6.66
N HIS A 19 -3.59 -2.30 -7.89
CA HIS A 19 -2.66 -3.03 -8.74
C HIS A 19 -1.25 -2.58 -8.42
N LEU A 20 -0.43 -3.54 -7.98
CA LEU A 20 0.99 -3.36 -7.80
C LEU A 20 1.76 -4.04 -8.94
N PRO A 21 2.75 -3.35 -9.51
CA PRO A 21 3.70 -3.93 -10.43
C PRO A 21 4.61 -4.90 -9.66
N ILE A 22 4.80 -6.12 -10.19
CA ILE A 22 5.63 -7.16 -9.54
C ILE A 22 7.12 -6.81 -9.62
N LYS A 23 7.48 -6.00 -10.62
CA LYS A 23 8.82 -5.46 -10.78
C LYS A 23 8.75 -3.99 -10.40
N ALA A 24 9.49 -3.60 -9.38
CA ALA A 24 9.72 -2.21 -9.02
C ALA A 24 10.63 -1.58 -10.08
N GLU A 25 10.09 -1.38 -11.29
CA GLU A 25 10.74 -0.57 -12.29
C GLU A 25 10.60 0.90 -11.87
N GLU A 26 11.68 1.66 -12.02
CA GLU A 26 11.75 3.04 -11.55
C GLU A 26 10.73 3.91 -12.30
N GLY A 27 9.57 4.15 -11.68
CA GLY A 27 8.42 4.82 -12.31
C GLY A 27 7.11 4.03 -12.32
N ALA A 28 7.07 2.84 -11.74
CA ALA A 28 5.85 2.05 -11.72
C ALA A 28 4.78 2.67 -10.80
N ASN A 29 3.58 2.87 -11.36
CA ASN A 29 2.48 3.58 -10.70
C ASN A 29 1.51 2.60 -10.03
N VAL A 30 1.07 2.95 -8.82
CA VAL A 30 0.03 2.23 -8.09
C VAL A 30 -1.32 2.85 -8.43
N CYS A 31 -2.18 2.04 -9.03
CA CYS A 31 -3.53 2.43 -9.42
C CYS A 31 -4.57 1.61 -8.66
N CYS A 32 -5.73 2.20 -8.39
CA CYS A 32 -6.84 1.46 -7.81
C CYS A 32 -7.35 0.37 -8.76
N ALA A 33 -7.65 -0.82 -8.25
CA ALA A 33 -8.17 -1.92 -9.08
C ALA A 33 -9.59 -1.71 -9.59
N ASN A 34 -10.36 -0.83 -8.95
CA ASN A 34 -11.75 -0.61 -9.31
C ASN A 34 -11.94 0.56 -10.29
N CYS A 35 -11.24 1.68 -10.06
CA CYS A 35 -11.39 2.89 -10.89
C CYS A 35 -10.12 3.27 -11.68
N SER A 36 -9.04 2.48 -11.57
CA SER A 36 -7.75 2.74 -12.22
C SER A 36 -7.14 4.12 -11.90
N ALA A 37 -7.65 4.79 -10.86
CA ALA A 37 -7.16 6.10 -10.45
C ALA A 37 -5.73 5.99 -9.93
N PHE A 38 -4.87 6.88 -10.42
CA PHE A 38 -3.51 7.04 -9.94
C PHE A 38 -3.52 7.44 -8.47
N LYS A 39 -2.80 6.69 -7.64
CA LYS A 39 -2.71 6.95 -6.20
C LYS A 39 -1.32 7.47 -5.82
N CYS A 40 -0.29 6.69 -6.12
CA CYS A 40 1.10 6.99 -5.74
C CYS A 40 2.08 6.11 -6.53
N LYS A 41 3.38 6.37 -6.39
CA LYS A 41 4.43 5.53 -6.99
C LYS A 41 4.67 4.28 -6.14
N ALA A 42 4.97 3.16 -6.79
CA ALA A 42 5.25 1.89 -6.12
C ALA A 42 6.40 2.02 -5.11
N LEU A 43 7.47 2.74 -5.48
CA LEU A 43 8.61 2.98 -4.60
C LEU A 43 8.25 3.73 -3.30
N ASP A 44 7.36 4.72 -3.40
CA ASP A 44 6.92 5.50 -2.24
C ASP A 44 6.04 4.66 -1.32
N LEU A 45 5.15 3.84 -1.91
CA LEU A 45 4.34 2.87 -1.20
C LEU A 45 5.21 1.81 -0.50
N GLU A 46 6.19 1.23 -1.18
CA GLU A 46 7.13 0.27 -0.60
C GLU A 46 7.92 0.88 0.56
N ARG A 47 8.36 2.14 0.42
CA ARG A 47 9.03 2.88 1.50
C ARG A 47 8.10 3.10 2.70
N ALA A 48 6.86 3.50 2.48
CA ALA A 48 5.87 3.68 3.53
C ALA A 48 5.53 2.36 4.22
N LEU A 49 5.32 1.29 3.46
CA LEU A 49 5.07 -0.06 3.97
C LEU A 49 6.27 -0.60 4.76
N THR A 50 7.49 -0.35 4.29
CA THR A 50 8.72 -0.73 4.99
C THR A 50 8.87 0.07 6.29
N ALA A 51 8.55 1.37 6.27
CA ALA A 51 8.55 2.21 7.48
C ALA A 51 7.50 1.75 8.50
N MET A 52 6.31 1.35 8.04
CA MET A 52 5.25 0.79 8.89
C MET A 52 5.63 -0.59 9.46
N GLN A 53 6.18 -1.49 8.64
CA GLN A 53 6.65 -2.81 9.08
C GLN A 53 7.84 -2.74 10.05
N ARG A 54 8.66 -1.70 9.94
CA ARG A 54 9.78 -1.45 10.87
C ARG A 54 9.32 -0.83 12.20
N SER A 55 8.04 -0.55 12.38
CA SER A 55 7.51 -0.40 13.73
C SER A 55 7.39 -1.81 14.29
N PRO A 56 8.33 -2.30 15.14
CA PRO A 56 8.00 -3.46 15.92
C PRO A 56 6.75 -3.09 16.68
N ASP A 57 5.76 -3.96 16.58
CA ASP A 57 4.92 -4.31 17.70
C ASP A 57 5.61 -3.97 19.05
N ASN A 58 5.39 -2.76 19.56
CA ASN A 58 5.69 -2.38 20.94
C ASN A 58 4.41 -1.97 21.66
N ARG A 59 3.28 -2.52 21.20
CA ARG A 59 2.10 -2.71 22.04
C ARG A 59 1.97 -4.19 22.32
N GLN A 60 2.85 -4.70 23.18
CA GLN A 60 2.40 -5.69 24.15
C GLN A 60 1.68 -4.92 25.27
N PRO A 61 0.34 -4.98 25.37
CA PRO A 61 -0.35 -4.63 26.61
C PRO A 61 -0.32 -5.88 27.50
N ALA A 62 0.57 -5.90 28.49
CA ALA A 62 0.43 -6.75 29.67
C ALA A 62 0.45 -5.78 30.86
N ALA A 63 -0.71 -5.29 31.32
CA ALA A 63 -1.61 -5.95 32.26
C ALA A 63 -0.96 -6.19 33.64
N ALA A 64 -1.65 -5.64 34.65
CA ALA A 64 -1.45 -5.72 36.11
C ALA A 64 -0.50 -4.69 36.74
#